data_AF-A0A497N6I3-F1
#
_entry.id   AF-A0A497N6I3-F1
#
_cell.length_a   1.000
_cell.length_b   1.000
_cell.length_c   1.000
_cell.angle_alpha   90.00
_cell.angle_beta   90.00
_cell.angle_gamma   90.00
#
_symmetry.space_group_name_H-M   'P 1'
#
loop_
_entity.id
_entity.type
_entity.pdbx_description
1 polymer ?
#
loop_
_entity_poly.entity_id
_entity_poly.type
_entity_poly.pdbx_seq_one_letter_code
_entity_poly.pdbx_strand_id
1 'polypeptide(L)'
;RFDLTVFKDGTVRFDATNAPLTHFKPAEIGVPVERLRQLGYTVDREGKPLESPEQICELKVQDIVVSERCAEFLVRVAGFLDELLERLYGLPRYYNVKSKEDLVGHLVVGLSPHTLCGVLGRIIGFTKHNVCYSHPLWISAKRRDCDGDEDSVMLLLDVLLNFSREYLPAQVGGIMDSPMLLLPIVNPQEVDDQVWSLDLANRYPLEFYLRSLEEPPPKHVAPLIDMVQHRLGRPEQYEGYGYSHEVSNINLGVRENTYKRLKTMMEKLRSQMRLMQQIEGVDVKEVAKKVLSVHLMRDIVGNLKVFASQSFRCKRCNARFRRMPLKGRCLRCGGELTLTVYRGTVEKYLEVARWLAEAYGIEDYYQQRIALVKSEIESVFASEKAEGEARKVRLTDFL
;
A
#
# COMPACT_ATOMS: atom_id res chain seq x y z
N ARG A 1 12.05 22.21 -11.90
CA ARG A 1 10.93 23.17 -12.11
C ARG A 1 9.64 22.65 -11.47
N PHE A 2 9.20 21.43 -11.77
CA PHE A 2 7.95 20.88 -11.22
C PHE A 2 8.13 19.89 -10.05
N ASP A 3 9.38 19.57 -9.68
CA ASP A 3 9.70 18.62 -8.60
C ASP A 3 9.00 17.26 -8.79
N LEU A 4 9.17 16.70 -9.99
CA LEU A 4 8.61 15.42 -10.42
C LEU A 4 9.73 14.41 -10.62
N THR A 5 9.44 13.15 -10.33
CA THR A 5 10.33 12.01 -10.56
C THR A 5 9.75 11.13 -11.65
N VAL A 6 10.59 10.72 -12.59
CA VAL A 6 10.22 9.83 -13.69
C VAL A 6 10.39 8.37 -13.28
N PHE A 7 9.48 7.51 -13.74
CA PHE A 7 9.58 6.07 -13.59
C PHE A 7 10.41 5.44 -14.73
N LYS A 8 10.74 4.15 -14.61
CA LYS A 8 11.64 3.44 -15.54
C LYS A 8 11.19 3.46 -17.02
N ASP A 9 9.92 3.71 -17.27
CA ASP A 9 9.30 3.69 -18.60
C ASP A 9 9.03 5.08 -19.18
N GLY A 10 9.51 6.14 -18.53
CA GLY A 10 9.33 7.54 -18.95
C GLY A 10 8.09 8.23 -18.38
N THR A 11 7.17 7.49 -17.74
CA THR A 11 5.94 8.05 -17.16
C THR A 11 6.16 8.63 -15.76
N VAL A 12 5.25 9.48 -15.32
CA VAL A 12 5.21 10.08 -13.99
C VAL A 12 4.03 9.52 -13.21
N ARG A 13 4.30 8.86 -12.08
CA ARG A 13 3.33 8.04 -11.35
C ARG A 13 3.08 8.55 -9.94
N PHE A 14 1.84 8.40 -9.50
CA PHE A 14 1.46 8.56 -8.10
C PHE A 14 0.91 7.24 -7.57
N ASP A 15 1.56 6.67 -6.56
CA ASP A 15 1.10 5.43 -5.92
C ASP A 15 0.05 5.76 -4.83
N ALA A 16 -1.08 5.06 -4.88
CA ALA A 16 -2.18 5.20 -3.94
C ALA A 16 -2.78 3.84 -3.59
N THR A 17 -3.11 3.64 -2.31
CA THR A 17 -3.90 2.49 -1.87
C THR A 17 -5.32 2.60 -2.43
N ASN A 18 -5.84 1.53 -3.02
CA ASN A 18 -7.23 1.50 -3.49
C ASN A 18 -8.20 1.28 -2.34
N ALA A 19 -9.37 1.88 -2.47
CA ALA A 19 -10.52 1.56 -1.64
C ALA A 19 -11.77 1.46 -2.51
N PRO A 20 -12.60 0.41 -2.35
CA PRO A 20 -13.83 0.28 -3.12
C PRO A 20 -14.85 1.36 -2.71
N LEU A 21 -15.53 1.93 -3.70
CA LEU A 21 -16.64 2.86 -3.51
C LEU A 21 -17.66 2.62 -4.63
N THR A 22 -18.93 2.45 -4.28
CA THR A 22 -20.02 2.31 -5.26
C THR A 22 -20.95 3.53 -5.26
N HIS A 23 -20.99 4.27 -4.16
CA HIS A 23 -21.87 5.43 -3.99
C HIS A 23 -21.14 6.56 -3.26
N PHE A 24 -21.51 7.79 -3.56
CA PHE A 24 -20.92 8.97 -2.94
C PHE A 24 -21.94 10.11 -2.87
N LYS A 25 -21.71 11.07 -1.96
CA LYS A 25 -22.39 12.37 -1.97
C LYS A 25 -21.50 13.42 -2.64
N PRO A 26 -22.03 14.32 -3.47
CA PRO A 26 -21.25 15.43 -4.04
C PRO A 26 -20.47 16.24 -2.99
N ALA A 27 -21.07 16.47 -1.80
CA ALA A 27 -20.43 17.14 -0.68
C ALA A 27 -19.17 16.43 -0.16
N GLU A 28 -19.12 15.10 -0.25
CA GLU A 28 -17.99 14.31 0.23
C GLU A 28 -16.77 14.44 -0.68
N ILE A 29 -17.01 14.53 -1.99
CA ILE A 29 -15.94 14.57 -2.99
C ILE A 29 -15.53 16.00 -3.36
N GLY A 30 -16.21 16.99 -2.78
CA GLY A 30 -15.87 18.41 -2.93
C GLY A 30 -16.17 18.97 -4.33
N VAL A 31 -17.16 18.43 -5.03
CA VAL A 31 -17.51 18.85 -6.40
C VAL A 31 -18.94 19.38 -6.47
N PRO A 32 -19.19 20.55 -7.09
CA PRO A 32 -20.54 21.09 -7.27
C PRO A 32 -21.45 20.15 -8.06
N VAL A 33 -22.74 20.14 -7.72
CA VAL A 33 -23.76 19.33 -8.38
C VAL A 33 -23.82 19.61 -9.88
N GLU A 34 -23.71 20.87 -10.28
CA GLU A 34 -23.72 21.31 -11.68
C GLU A 34 -22.57 20.69 -12.47
N ARG A 35 -21.39 20.56 -11.83
CA ARG A 35 -20.22 19.94 -12.46
C ARG A 35 -20.42 18.44 -12.63
N LEU A 36 -21.02 17.76 -11.66
CA LEU A 36 -21.37 16.34 -11.78
C LEU A 36 -22.44 16.09 -12.86
N ARG A 37 -23.43 16.98 -12.99
CA ARG A 37 -24.40 16.93 -14.09
C ARG A 37 -23.72 17.01 -15.46
N GLN A 38 -22.72 17.88 -15.63
CA GLN A 38 -21.92 17.96 -16.86
C GLN A 38 -21.15 16.65 -17.15
N LEU A 39 -20.76 15.91 -16.12
CA LEU A 39 -20.09 14.61 -16.24
C LEU A 39 -21.04 13.44 -16.53
N GLY A 40 -22.36 13.69 -16.52
CA GLY A 40 -23.41 12.73 -16.82
C GLY A 40 -24.07 12.11 -15.59
N TYR A 41 -23.94 12.72 -14.41
CA TYR A 41 -24.70 12.35 -13.20
C TYR A 41 -25.98 13.19 -13.12
N THR A 42 -27.09 12.64 -13.60
CA THR A 42 -28.37 13.36 -13.71
C THR A 42 -29.35 13.03 -12.59
N VAL A 43 -29.25 11.82 -12.04
CA VAL A 43 -30.15 11.31 -10.99
C VAL A 43 -29.36 10.81 -9.79
N ASP A 44 -30.02 10.77 -8.64
CA ASP A 44 -29.54 10.10 -7.44
C ASP A 44 -29.86 8.58 -7.48
N ARG A 45 -29.46 7.85 -6.43
CA ARG A 45 -29.70 6.41 -6.27
C ARG A 45 -31.19 6.03 -6.33
N GLU A 46 -32.09 6.92 -5.93
CA GLU A 46 -33.54 6.67 -5.95
C GLU A 46 -34.18 7.04 -7.30
N GLY A 47 -33.38 7.51 -8.27
CA GLY A 47 -33.84 7.96 -9.58
C GLY A 47 -34.42 9.38 -9.56
N LYS A 48 -34.27 10.14 -8.47
CA LYS A 48 -34.69 11.55 -8.40
C LYS A 48 -33.64 12.45 -9.05
N PRO A 49 -34.02 13.60 -9.63
CA PRO A 49 -33.05 14.56 -10.15
C PRO A 49 -32.01 14.96 -9.11
N LEU A 50 -30.74 14.98 -9.50
CA LEU A 50 -29.63 15.34 -8.62
C LEU A 50 -29.58 16.86 -8.43
N GLU A 51 -30.11 17.40 -7.33
CA GLU A 51 -30.26 18.83 -7.04
C GLU A 51 -29.49 19.30 -5.80
N SER A 52 -29.23 18.39 -4.86
CA SER A 52 -28.62 18.68 -3.56
C SER A 52 -27.26 17.99 -3.42
N PRO A 53 -26.27 18.63 -2.79
CA PRO A 53 -24.96 18.02 -2.56
C PRO A 53 -24.97 16.88 -1.52
N GLU A 54 -26.09 16.70 -0.80
CA GLU A 54 -26.29 15.63 0.19
C GLU A 54 -26.98 14.38 -0.40
N GLN A 55 -27.45 14.44 -1.64
CA GLN A 55 -28.00 13.27 -2.33
C GLN A 55 -26.89 12.26 -2.63
N ILE A 56 -27.26 10.98 -2.59
CA ILE A 56 -26.33 9.87 -2.84
C ILE A 56 -26.42 9.50 -4.31
N CYS A 57 -25.29 9.56 -5.01
CA CYS A 57 -25.15 9.14 -6.40
C CYS A 57 -24.46 7.78 -6.48
N GLU A 58 -24.90 6.94 -7.41
CA GLU A 58 -24.17 5.74 -7.80
C GLU A 58 -22.96 6.13 -8.66
N LEU A 59 -21.77 5.64 -8.28
CA LEU A 59 -20.51 5.88 -8.96
C LEU A 59 -20.45 5.09 -10.27
N LYS A 60 -20.19 5.77 -11.39
CA LYS A 60 -19.96 5.08 -12.66
C LYS A 60 -18.66 4.28 -12.63
N VAL A 61 -18.65 3.14 -13.31
CA VAL A 61 -17.58 2.14 -13.20
C VAL A 61 -16.16 2.71 -13.34
N GLN A 62 -15.88 3.58 -14.32
CA GLN A 62 -14.53 4.11 -14.55
C GLN A 62 -14.28 5.49 -13.94
N ASP A 63 -15.22 6.00 -13.13
CA ASP A 63 -15.04 7.24 -12.40
C ASP A 63 -14.34 6.97 -11.07
N ILE A 64 -13.38 7.83 -10.73
CA ILE A 64 -12.55 7.70 -9.53
C ILE A 64 -12.53 8.98 -8.72
N VAL A 65 -12.35 8.83 -7.41
CA VAL A 65 -12.17 9.91 -6.44
C VAL A 65 -10.79 9.76 -5.84
N VAL A 66 -9.88 10.66 -6.21
CA VAL A 66 -8.47 10.59 -5.81
C VAL A 66 -8.21 11.36 -4.52
N SER A 67 -7.15 11.04 -3.79
CA SER A 67 -6.74 11.84 -2.64
C SER A 67 -6.34 13.26 -3.04
N GLU A 68 -6.51 14.23 -2.14
CA GLU A 68 -6.03 15.61 -2.37
C GLU A 68 -4.53 15.66 -2.70
N ARG A 69 -3.72 14.79 -2.07
CA ARG A 69 -2.28 14.66 -2.36
C ARG A 69 -2.00 14.18 -3.78
N CYS A 70 -2.78 13.22 -4.26
CA CYS A 70 -2.70 12.77 -5.65
C CYS A 70 -3.05 13.91 -6.60
N ALA A 71 -4.12 14.64 -6.31
CA ALA A 71 -4.54 15.77 -7.13
C ALA A 71 -3.46 16.88 -7.21
N GLU A 72 -2.89 17.29 -6.08
CA GLU A 72 -1.78 18.27 -6.05
C GLU A 72 -0.56 17.80 -6.85
N PHE A 73 -0.27 16.50 -6.82
CA PHE A 73 0.77 15.91 -7.66
C PHE A 73 0.40 15.99 -9.15
N LEU A 74 -0.80 15.57 -9.54
CA LEU A 74 -1.26 15.60 -10.92
C LEU A 74 -1.37 17.02 -11.50
N VAL A 75 -1.67 18.04 -10.69
CA VAL A 75 -1.60 19.46 -11.11
C VAL A 75 -0.18 19.81 -11.58
N ARG A 76 0.85 19.36 -10.85
CA ARG A 76 2.25 19.58 -11.24
C ARG A 76 2.61 18.82 -12.52
N VAL A 77 2.10 17.60 -12.67
CA VAL A 77 2.26 16.81 -13.91
C VAL A 77 1.58 17.51 -15.10
N ALA A 78 0.35 17.99 -14.93
CA ALA A 78 -0.38 18.72 -15.97
C ALA A 78 0.39 19.98 -16.42
N GLY A 79 0.93 20.75 -15.47
CA GLY A 79 1.76 21.92 -15.77
C GLY A 79 3.06 21.57 -16.52
N PHE A 80 3.67 20.42 -16.19
CA PHE A 80 4.81 19.89 -16.94
C PHE A 80 4.43 19.51 -18.38
N LEU A 81 3.32 18.80 -18.57
CA LEU A 81 2.85 18.37 -19.90
C LEU A 81 2.49 19.56 -20.78
N ASP A 82 1.85 20.58 -20.23
CA ASP A 82 1.53 21.81 -20.96
C ASP A 82 2.79 22.55 -21.41
N GLU A 83 3.82 22.64 -20.55
CA GLU A 83 5.10 23.22 -20.92
C GLU A 83 5.84 22.36 -21.96
N LEU A 84 5.76 21.04 -21.84
CA LEU A 84 6.33 20.09 -22.80
C LEU A 84 5.69 20.28 -24.18
N LEU A 85 4.36 20.35 -24.26
CA LEU A 85 3.63 20.62 -25.49
C LEU A 85 4.04 21.95 -26.13
N GLU A 86 4.04 23.03 -25.34
CA GLU A 86 4.33 24.38 -25.84
C GLU A 86 5.79 24.55 -26.27
N ARG A 87 6.74 24.11 -25.45
CA ARG A 87 8.17 24.39 -25.65
C ARG A 87 8.89 23.37 -26.51
N LEU A 88 8.54 22.09 -26.39
CA LEU A 88 9.23 21.02 -27.14
C LEU A 88 8.49 20.69 -28.43
N TYR A 89 7.16 20.52 -28.36
CA TYR A 89 6.36 20.09 -29.51
C TYR A 89 5.76 21.26 -30.32
N GLY A 90 5.80 22.49 -29.80
CA GLY A 90 5.19 23.65 -30.46
C GLY A 90 3.67 23.57 -30.57
N LEU A 91 3.02 22.80 -29.69
CA LEU A 91 1.57 22.60 -29.66
C LEU A 91 0.90 23.46 -28.57
N PRO A 92 -0.39 23.78 -28.70
CA PRO A 92 -1.14 24.43 -27.64
C PRO A 92 -1.16 23.61 -26.36
N ARG A 93 -1.27 24.29 -25.21
CA ARG A 93 -1.48 23.66 -23.90
C ARG A 93 -2.79 22.88 -23.89
N TYR A 94 -2.80 21.71 -23.26
CA TYR A 94 -3.95 20.81 -23.23
C TYR A 94 -4.74 20.93 -21.93
N TYR A 95 -4.07 20.84 -20.77
CA TYR A 95 -4.74 20.76 -19.48
C TYR A 95 -5.17 22.15 -18.98
N ASN A 96 -4.27 23.13 -19.01
CA ASN A 96 -4.48 24.48 -18.48
C ASN A 96 -4.97 24.51 -17.02
N VAL A 97 -4.60 23.48 -16.25
CA VAL A 97 -5.00 23.25 -14.86
C VAL A 97 -4.23 24.19 -13.92
N LYS A 98 -4.94 24.90 -13.03
CA LYS A 98 -4.34 25.78 -12.01
C LYS A 98 -4.56 25.26 -10.60
N SER A 99 -5.71 24.64 -10.36
CA SER A 99 -6.04 24.03 -9.07
C SER A 99 -6.53 22.60 -9.25
N LYS A 100 -6.68 21.86 -8.14
CA LYS A 100 -7.14 20.47 -8.19
C LYS A 100 -8.52 20.35 -8.83
N GLU A 101 -9.41 21.33 -8.62
CA GLU A 101 -10.77 21.33 -9.13
C GLU A 101 -10.82 21.29 -10.67
N ASP A 102 -9.82 21.87 -11.34
CA ASP A 102 -9.71 21.84 -12.81
C ASP A 102 -9.42 20.42 -13.33
N LEU A 103 -8.90 19.50 -12.49
CA LEU A 103 -8.66 18.10 -12.88
C LEU A 103 -9.96 17.30 -13.07
N VAL A 104 -11.09 17.79 -12.55
CA VAL A 104 -12.37 17.10 -12.62
C VAL A 104 -12.82 16.94 -14.08
N GLY A 105 -12.96 15.70 -14.52
CA GLY A 105 -13.30 15.30 -15.88
C GLY A 105 -12.11 14.88 -16.74
N HIS A 106 -10.87 15.13 -16.30
CA HIS A 106 -9.70 14.64 -17.01
C HIS A 106 -9.49 13.14 -16.83
N LEU A 107 -8.95 12.53 -17.87
CA LEU A 107 -8.68 11.10 -17.93
C LEU A 107 -7.32 10.76 -17.31
N VAL A 108 -7.32 9.67 -16.57
CA VAL A 108 -6.15 9.05 -15.98
C VAL A 108 -6.05 7.60 -16.40
N VAL A 109 -4.87 7.03 -16.22
CA VAL A 109 -4.61 5.61 -16.36
C VAL A 109 -4.28 5.08 -14.97
N GLY A 110 -5.07 4.12 -14.49
CA GLY A 110 -4.73 3.31 -13.33
C GLY A 110 -3.92 2.10 -13.77
N LEU A 111 -2.79 1.83 -13.14
CA LEU A 111 -1.95 0.68 -13.45
C LEU A 111 -1.48 0.01 -12.17
N SER A 112 -1.75 -1.29 -12.06
CA SER A 112 -1.36 -2.09 -10.92
C SER A 112 0.06 -2.65 -11.07
N PRO A 113 0.82 -2.76 -9.97
CA PRO A 113 2.07 -3.51 -9.98
C PRO A 113 1.89 -4.94 -10.51
N HIS A 114 2.92 -5.48 -11.12
CA HIS A 114 2.95 -6.78 -11.78
C HIS A 114 1.92 -6.95 -12.90
N THR A 115 1.46 -5.85 -13.50
CA THR A 115 0.60 -5.88 -14.69
C THR A 115 1.19 -5.02 -15.82
N LEU A 116 0.59 -5.16 -17.01
CA LEU A 116 1.00 -4.45 -18.23
C LEU A 116 -0.15 -3.72 -18.93
N CYS A 117 -1.35 -3.77 -18.34
CA CYS A 117 -2.56 -3.18 -18.89
C CYS A 117 -3.01 -2.04 -17.98
N GLY A 118 -2.90 -0.81 -18.47
CA GLY A 118 -3.46 0.36 -17.78
C GLY A 118 -4.95 0.46 -18.06
N VAL A 119 -5.76 0.72 -17.05
CA VAL A 119 -7.21 0.90 -17.18
C VAL A 119 -7.54 2.37 -17.14
N LEU A 120 -8.28 2.84 -18.13
CA LEU A 120 -8.71 4.23 -18.21
C LEU A 120 -9.66 4.54 -17.06
N GLY A 121 -9.49 5.69 -16.44
CA GLY A 121 -10.39 6.24 -15.44
C GLY A 121 -10.59 7.74 -15.65
N ARG A 122 -11.60 8.30 -15.00
CA ARG A 122 -11.90 9.73 -15.04
C ARG A 122 -12.02 10.27 -13.62
N ILE A 123 -11.32 11.37 -13.34
CA ILE A 123 -11.38 12.01 -12.02
C ILE A 123 -12.71 12.72 -11.88
N ILE A 124 -13.48 12.41 -10.83
CA ILE A 124 -14.77 13.08 -10.56
C ILE A 124 -14.77 13.88 -9.27
N GLY A 125 -13.75 13.76 -8.43
CA GLY A 125 -13.62 14.53 -7.20
C GLY A 125 -12.47 14.07 -6.32
N PHE A 126 -12.46 14.54 -5.07
CA PHE A 126 -11.33 14.43 -4.17
C PHE A 126 -11.71 13.93 -2.78
N THR A 127 -10.85 13.14 -2.16
CA THR A 127 -10.99 12.72 -0.75
C THR A 127 -9.86 13.24 0.12
N LYS A 128 -10.17 13.48 1.41
CA LYS A 128 -9.19 13.84 2.45
C LYS A 128 -8.39 12.64 2.93
N HIS A 129 -8.81 11.42 2.62
CA HIS A 129 -8.08 10.19 2.93
C HIS A 129 -6.96 9.94 1.92
N ASN A 130 -5.91 9.22 2.34
CA ASN A 130 -4.78 8.86 1.47
C ASN A 130 -5.09 7.59 0.67
N VAL A 131 -6.23 7.56 -0.01
CA VAL A 131 -6.69 6.42 -0.82
C VAL A 131 -7.23 6.92 -2.16
N CYS A 132 -7.29 6.01 -3.14
CA CYS A 132 -8.03 6.21 -4.38
C CYS A 132 -9.34 5.42 -4.28
N TYR A 133 -10.46 6.13 -4.15
CA TYR A 133 -11.77 5.49 -4.19
C TYR A 133 -12.17 5.24 -5.64
N SER A 134 -12.66 4.04 -5.92
CA SER A 134 -13.09 3.66 -7.26
C SER A 134 -14.07 2.50 -7.21
N HIS A 135 -14.81 2.31 -8.30
CA HIS A 135 -15.74 1.21 -8.42
C HIS A 135 -14.99 -0.14 -8.35
N PRO A 136 -15.49 -1.15 -7.61
CA PRO A 136 -14.84 -2.46 -7.51
C PRO A 136 -14.49 -3.10 -8.86
N LEU A 137 -15.36 -2.96 -9.86
CA LEU A 137 -15.07 -3.41 -11.24
C LEU A 137 -13.81 -2.77 -11.83
N TRP A 138 -13.53 -1.49 -11.54
CA TRP A 138 -12.32 -0.82 -12.02
C TRP A 138 -11.07 -1.28 -11.26
N ILE A 139 -11.20 -1.63 -9.98
CA ILE A 139 -10.12 -2.28 -9.20
C ILE A 139 -9.80 -3.65 -9.82
N SER A 140 -10.79 -4.51 -9.98
CA SER A 140 -10.61 -5.85 -10.55
C SER A 140 -10.18 -5.85 -12.02
N ALA A 141 -10.56 -4.85 -12.81
CA ALA A 141 -10.07 -4.69 -14.19
C ALA A 141 -8.55 -4.52 -14.27
N LYS A 142 -7.93 -3.98 -13.21
CA LYS A 142 -6.48 -3.85 -13.10
C LYS A 142 -5.81 -5.09 -12.48
N ARG A 143 -6.54 -6.21 -12.35
CA ARG A 143 -6.08 -7.46 -11.71
C ARG A 143 -5.73 -7.26 -10.23
N ARG A 144 -6.59 -6.50 -9.53
CA ARG A 144 -6.48 -6.23 -8.10
C ARG A 144 -7.71 -6.64 -7.34
N ASP A 145 -7.45 -7.00 -6.09
CA ASP A 145 -8.46 -7.29 -5.11
C ASP A 145 -8.80 -6.02 -4.32
N CYS A 146 -9.98 -6.01 -3.70
CA CYS A 146 -10.39 -4.91 -2.84
C CYS A 146 -9.85 -5.09 -1.40
N ASP A 147 -8.59 -5.50 -1.25
CA ASP A 147 -7.96 -5.87 0.03
C ASP A 147 -6.89 -4.87 0.52
N GLY A 148 -6.77 -3.73 -0.16
CA GLY A 148 -5.84 -2.64 0.21
C GLY A 148 -4.53 -2.64 -0.58
N ASP A 149 -4.51 -3.26 -1.76
CA ASP A 149 -3.41 -3.14 -2.69
C ASP A 149 -3.19 -1.69 -3.19
N GLU A 150 -1.93 -1.38 -3.51
CA GLU A 150 -1.51 -0.09 -4.07
C GLU A 150 -1.50 -0.14 -5.59
N ASP A 151 -2.05 0.90 -6.22
CA ASP A 151 -1.98 1.14 -7.65
C ASP A 151 -1.37 2.49 -7.97
N SER A 152 -0.85 2.60 -9.19
CA SER A 152 -0.34 3.86 -9.72
C SER A 152 -1.41 4.58 -10.54
N VAL A 153 -1.50 5.89 -10.37
CA VAL A 153 -2.35 6.79 -11.16
C VAL A 153 -1.45 7.73 -11.97
N MET A 154 -1.73 7.81 -13.27
CA MET A 154 -1.01 8.65 -14.24
C MET A 154 -2.00 9.47 -15.05
N LEU A 155 -1.62 10.68 -15.50
CA LEU A 155 -2.42 11.40 -16.48
C LEU A 155 -2.35 10.68 -17.83
N LEU A 156 -3.48 10.57 -18.55
CA LEU A 156 -3.52 9.86 -19.83
C LEU A 156 -2.50 10.41 -20.84
N LEU A 157 -2.41 11.74 -20.96
CA LEU A 157 -1.51 12.35 -21.94
C LEU A 157 -0.02 12.13 -21.61
N ASP A 158 0.32 12.00 -20.32
CA ASP A 158 1.68 11.62 -19.91
C ASP A 158 2.06 10.25 -20.46
N VAL A 159 1.16 9.28 -20.30
CA VAL A 159 1.34 7.93 -20.84
C VAL A 159 1.48 7.96 -22.36
N LEU A 160 0.71 8.79 -23.07
CA LEU A 160 0.78 8.85 -24.53
C LEU A 160 2.04 9.53 -25.07
N LEU A 161 2.55 10.55 -24.38
CA LEU A 161 3.70 11.34 -24.85
C LEU A 161 5.04 10.77 -24.39
N ASN A 162 5.13 10.35 -23.12
CA ASN A 162 6.41 10.09 -22.46
C ASN A 162 6.74 8.61 -22.33
N PHE A 163 5.78 7.71 -22.52
CA PHE A 163 6.04 6.28 -22.53
C PHE A 163 6.78 5.86 -23.81
N SER A 164 7.84 5.07 -23.65
CA SER A 164 8.44 4.34 -24.77
C SER A 164 8.93 2.97 -24.31
N ARG A 165 8.72 1.96 -25.17
CA ARG A 165 9.25 0.61 -24.96
C ARG A 165 10.77 0.58 -24.92
N GLU A 166 11.43 1.53 -25.57
CA GLU A 166 12.90 1.64 -25.60
C GLU A 166 13.50 2.00 -24.24
N TYR A 167 12.71 2.60 -23.34
CA TYR A 167 13.16 2.94 -21.99
C TYR A 167 13.12 1.74 -21.04
N LEU A 168 12.37 0.68 -21.41
CA LEU A 168 12.16 -0.46 -20.53
C LEU A 168 13.45 -1.27 -20.33
N PRO A 169 13.72 -1.76 -19.10
CA PRO A 169 14.87 -2.62 -18.85
C PRO A 169 14.81 -3.90 -19.69
N ALA A 170 15.91 -4.25 -20.34
CA ALA A 170 16.02 -5.49 -21.14
C ALA A 170 16.00 -6.79 -20.31
N GLN A 171 15.97 -6.70 -18.97
CA GLN A 171 15.94 -7.86 -18.08
C GLN A 171 14.55 -8.51 -18.06
N VAL A 172 14.51 -9.80 -17.74
CA VAL A 172 13.24 -10.54 -17.56
C VAL A 172 12.39 -9.85 -16.49
N GLY A 173 11.15 -9.53 -16.84
CA GLY A 173 10.23 -8.78 -15.96
C GLY A 173 10.38 -7.26 -16.05
N GLY A 174 11.31 -6.72 -16.84
CA GLY A 174 11.47 -5.27 -17.03
C GLY A 174 10.25 -4.57 -17.62
N ILE A 175 9.45 -5.32 -18.39
CA ILE A 175 8.20 -4.86 -19.04
C ILE A 175 7.03 -4.78 -18.04
N MET A 176 7.10 -5.52 -16.93
CA MET A 176 6.06 -5.47 -15.91
C MET A 176 6.00 -4.07 -15.30
N ASP A 177 4.84 -3.67 -14.82
CA ASP A 177 4.57 -2.32 -14.30
C ASP A 177 4.74 -1.26 -15.40
N SER A 178 4.34 -1.53 -16.64
CA SER A 178 4.32 -0.50 -17.69
C SER A 178 3.02 -0.53 -18.48
N PRO A 179 2.49 0.63 -18.92
CA PRO A 179 1.20 0.72 -19.60
C PRO A 179 1.35 0.29 -21.08
N MET A 180 1.77 -0.95 -21.31
CA MET A 180 1.94 -1.53 -22.65
C MET A 180 0.63 -1.63 -23.42
N LEU A 181 -0.46 -1.92 -22.71
CA LEU A 181 -1.82 -1.94 -23.21
C LEU A 181 -2.67 -0.94 -22.43
N LEU A 182 -3.67 -0.38 -23.08
CA LEU A 182 -4.67 0.48 -22.44
C LEU A 182 -6.05 -0.14 -22.65
N LEU A 183 -6.78 -0.33 -21.54
CA LEU A 183 -8.17 -0.76 -21.54
C LEU A 183 -9.07 0.48 -21.45
N PRO A 184 -9.73 0.88 -22.56
CA PRO A 184 -10.56 2.08 -22.57
C PRO A 184 -11.91 1.86 -21.89
N ILE A 185 -12.45 0.64 -21.94
CA ILE A 185 -13.76 0.28 -21.42
C ILE A 185 -13.61 -0.97 -20.55
N VAL A 186 -14.12 -0.91 -19.32
CA VAL A 186 -14.12 -2.06 -18.40
C VAL A 186 -15.29 -2.97 -18.76
N ASN A 187 -15.02 -4.23 -19.12
CA ASN A 187 -16.04 -5.26 -19.30
C ASN A 187 -16.11 -6.17 -18.05
N PRO A 188 -17.21 -6.17 -17.28
CA PRO A 188 -17.35 -7.00 -16.07
C PRO A 188 -17.21 -8.51 -16.29
N GLN A 189 -17.36 -9.00 -17.53
CA GLN A 189 -17.15 -10.43 -17.83
C GLN A 189 -15.66 -10.81 -17.94
N GLU A 190 -14.76 -9.84 -18.17
CA GLU A 190 -13.32 -10.07 -18.38
C GLU A 190 -12.47 -9.79 -17.14
N VAL A 191 -13.07 -9.15 -16.14
CA VAL A 191 -12.42 -8.88 -14.85
C VAL A 191 -12.39 -10.14 -13.98
N ASP A 192 -11.62 -10.06 -12.89
CA ASP A 192 -11.47 -11.14 -11.92
C ASP A 192 -12.80 -11.56 -11.26
N ASP A 193 -12.91 -12.82 -10.81
CA ASP A 193 -14.15 -13.37 -10.27
C ASP A 193 -14.46 -12.91 -8.83
N GLN A 194 -13.50 -12.30 -8.11
CA GLN A 194 -13.75 -11.74 -6.79
C GLN A 194 -14.91 -10.72 -6.81
N VAL A 195 -14.93 -9.82 -7.80
CA VAL A 195 -15.99 -8.80 -7.90
C VAL A 195 -17.33 -9.39 -8.34
N TRP A 196 -17.35 -10.59 -8.95
CA TRP A 196 -18.61 -11.27 -9.27
C TRP A 196 -19.37 -11.68 -8.00
N SER A 197 -18.64 -11.91 -6.90
CA SER A 197 -19.19 -12.24 -5.59
C SER A 197 -19.62 -11.00 -4.78
N LEU A 198 -19.53 -9.80 -5.36
CA LEU A 198 -19.98 -8.58 -4.70
C LEU A 198 -21.51 -8.59 -4.55
N ASP A 199 -21.95 -8.49 -3.30
CA ASP A 199 -23.35 -8.39 -2.92
C ASP A 199 -23.91 -6.98 -3.17
N LEU A 200 -25.10 -6.94 -3.78
CA LEU A 200 -25.81 -5.74 -4.21
C LEU A 200 -27.12 -5.53 -3.44
N ALA A 201 -27.39 -6.32 -2.40
CA ALA A 201 -28.62 -6.23 -1.64
C ALA A 201 -28.67 -4.97 -0.75
N ASN A 202 -29.73 -4.18 -0.90
CA ASN A 202 -30.03 -3.06 0.01
C ASN A 202 -30.35 -3.55 1.43
N ARG A 203 -30.91 -4.75 1.55
CA ARG A 203 -31.22 -5.42 2.81
C ARG A 203 -31.27 -6.92 2.57
N TYR A 204 -30.68 -7.70 3.46
CA TYR A 204 -30.76 -9.15 3.35
C TYR A 204 -32.19 -9.66 3.62
N PRO A 205 -32.63 -10.70 2.89
CA PRO A 205 -33.93 -11.32 3.13
C PRO A 205 -33.94 -12.03 4.49
N LEU A 206 -35.13 -12.15 5.11
CA LEU A 206 -35.29 -12.85 6.38
C LEU A 206 -34.76 -14.29 6.33
N GLU A 207 -34.99 -14.98 5.21
CA GLU A 207 -34.54 -16.35 5.00
C GLU A 207 -33.02 -16.51 5.14
N PHE A 208 -32.23 -15.52 4.70
CA PHE A 208 -30.78 -15.54 4.85
C PHE A 208 -30.37 -15.56 6.33
N TYR A 209 -31.02 -14.74 7.17
CA TYR A 209 -30.75 -14.70 8.62
C TYR A 209 -31.20 -15.97 9.35
N LEU A 210 -32.30 -16.60 8.92
CA LEU A 210 -32.75 -17.85 9.54
C LEU A 210 -31.83 -19.01 9.17
N ARG A 211 -31.42 -19.10 7.90
CA ARG A 211 -30.52 -20.14 7.44
C ARG A 211 -29.12 -20.02 8.04
N SER A 212 -28.64 -18.82 8.38
CA SER A 212 -27.31 -18.68 8.99
C SER A 212 -27.20 -19.36 10.35
N LEU A 213 -28.31 -19.63 11.04
CA LEU A 213 -28.34 -20.40 12.29
C LEU A 213 -28.00 -21.89 12.10
N GLU A 214 -28.15 -22.41 10.88
CA GLU A 214 -27.82 -23.80 10.52
C GLU A 214 -26.35 -23.94 10.08
N GLU A 215 -25.60 -22.83 10.04
CA GLU A 215 -24.22 -22.75 9.56
C GLU A 215 -24.00 -23.38 8.16
N PRO A 216 -24.89 -23.16 7.17
CA PRO A 216 -24.75 -23.77 5.85
C PRO A 216 -23.55 -23.15 5.12
N PRO A 217 -22.92 -23.91 4.21
CA PRO A 217 -21.92 -23.33 3.31
C PRO A 217 -22.50 -22.14 2.52
N PRO A 218 -21.73 -21.04 2.32
CA PRO A 218 -22.22 -19.84 1.63
C PRO A 218 -22.85 -20.09 0.26
N LYS A 219 -22.37 -21.10 -0.48
CA LYS A 219 -22.90 -21.50 -1.79
C LYS A 219 -24.39 -21.89 -1.76
N HIS A 220 -24.89 -22.38 -0.64
CA HIS A 220 -26.30 -22.80 -0.50
C HIS A 220 -27.25 -21.63 -0.26
N VAL A 221 -26.73 -20.49 0.21
CA VAL A 221 -27.49 -19.26 0.47
C VAL A 221 -27.23 -18.18 -0.57
N ALA A 222 -26.17 -18.30 -1.36
CA ALA A 222 -25.82 -17.36 -2.44
C ALA A 222 -26.98 -17.05 -3.41
N PRO A 223 -27.85 -18.01 -3.82
CA PRO A 223 -28.99 -17.70 -4.69
C PRO A 223 -30.05 -16.77 -4.06
N LEU A 224 -30.04 -16.59 -2.73
CA LEU A 224 -30.95 -15.69 -2.02
C LEU A 224 -30.51 -14.22 -2.11
N ILE A 225 -29.27 -13.97 -2.52
CA ILE A 225 -28.64 -12.65 -2.54
C ILE A 225 -28.39 -12.24 -3.99
N ASP A 226 -28.72 -10.98 -4.31
CA ASP A 226 -28.37 -10.41 -5.60
C ASP A 226 -26.89 -10.04 -5.64
N MET A 227 -26.18 -10.56 -6.64
CA MET A 227 -24.73 -10.41 -6.78
C MET A 227 -24.40 -9.97 -8.20
N VAL A 228 -23.23 -9.36 -8.39
CA VAL A 228 -22.75 -8.95 -9.73
C VAL A 228 -22.77 -10.11 -10.72
N GLN A 229 -22.43 -11.33 -10.29
CA GLN A 229 -22.47 -12.53 -11.14
C GLN A 229 -23.83 -12.76 -11.81
N HIS A 230 -24.93 -12.43 -11.13
CA HIS A 230 -26.29 -12.63 -11.64
C HIS A 230 -26.69 -11.61 -12.72
N ARG A 231 -25.94 -10.51 -12.82
CA ARG A 231 -26.20 -9.39 -13.75
C ARG A 231 -25.26 -9.38 -14.97
N LEU A 232 -24.24 -10.22 -14.99
CA LEU A 232 -23.26 -10.30 -16.09
C LEU A 232 -23.94 -10.51 -17.44
N GLY A 233 -23.49 -9.74 -18.45
CA GLY A 233 -24.04 -9.81 -19.81
C GLY A 233 -25.36 -9.07 -20.03
N ARG A 234 -25.89 -8.40 -19.00
CA ARG A 234 -27.04 -7.51 -19.10
C ARG A 234 -26.61 -6.06 -18.84
N PRO A 235 -27.40 -5.04 -19.26
CA PRO A 235 -27.06 -3.64 -19.00
C PRO A 235 -26.86 -3.31 -17.51
N GLU A 236 -27.56 -4.01 -16.62
CA GLU A 236 -27.53 -3.84 -15.16
C GLU A 236 -26.19 -4.26 -14.52
N GLN A 237 -25.21 -4.75 -15.29
CA GLN A 237 -23.87 -5.01 -14.79
C GLN A 237 -23.09 -3.73 -14.45
N TYR A 238 -23.49 -2.59 -15.02
CA TYR A 238 -22.81 -1.29 -14.85
C TYR A 238 -23.49 -0.35 -13.86
N GLU A 239 -24.78 -0.57 -13.53
CA GLU A 239 -25.62 0.35 -12.78
C GLU A 239 -26.65 -0.40 -11.92
N GLY A 240 -27.29 0.30 -10.97
CA GLY A 240 -28.28 -0.26 -10.05
C GLY A 240 -27.67 -1.04 -8.89
N TYR A 241 -26.45 -0.71 -8.47
CA TYR A 241 -25.78 -1.34 -7.34
C TYR A 241 -26.46 -0.90 -6.04
N GLY A 242 -26.60 -1.82 -5.09
CA GLY A 242 -27.14 -1.52 -3.75
C GLY A 242 -26.06 -1.57 -2.69
N TYR A 243 -26.42 -1.09 -1.50
CA TYR A 243 -25.62 -1.25 -0.29
C TYR A 243 -26.54 -1.26 0.93
N SER A 244 -26.10 -1.91 2.00
CA SER A 244 -26.94 -2.20 3.17
C SER A 244 -26.81 -1.17 4.31
N HIS A 245 -25.65 -0.54 4.46
CA HIS A 245 -25.35 0.35 5.58
C HIS A 245 -24.96 1.73 5.09
N GLU A 246 -25.66 2.76 5.58
CA GLU A 246 -25.31 4.14 5.31
C GLU A 246 -24.19 4.64 6.22
N VAL A 247 -23.32 5.46 5.63
CA VAL A 247 -22.31 6.22 6.36
C VAL A 247 -22.64 7.71 6.26
N SER A 248 -22.29 8.46 7.30
CA SER A 248 -22.53 9.90 7.34
C SER A 248 -21.67 10.64 6.32
N ASN A 249 -20.36 10.39 6.33
CA ASN A 249 -19.41 10.96 5.38
C ASN A 249 -18.16 10.07 5.21
N ILE A 250 -17.79 9.73 3.96
CA ILE A 250 -16.61 8.89 3.64
C ILE A 250 -15.27 9.50 4.08
N ASN A 251 -15.21 10.79 4.42
CA ASN A 251 -14.01 11.49 4.87
C ASN A 251 -13.89 11.61 6.41
N LEU A 252 -14.85 11.05 7.16
CA LEU A 252 -14.77 11.01 8.61
C LEU A 252 -13.84 9.89 9.07
N GLY A 253 -13.13 10.13 10.16
CA GLY A 253 -12.20 9.18 10.76
C GLY A 253 -10.75 9.67 10.76
N VAL A 254 -9.85 8.73 11.08
CA VAL A 254 -8.42 8.99 11.22
C VAL A 254 -7.75 8.92 9.86
N ARG A 255 -7.18 10.05 9.40
CA ARG A 255 -6.60 10.18 8.05
C ARG A 255 -5.19 9.62 7.89
N GLU A 256 -4.49 9.43 9.00
CA GLU A 256 -3.12 8.93 9.02
C GLU A 256 -2.95 7.93 10.16
N ASN A 257 -2.40 6.76 9.83
CA ASN A 257 -2.17 5.72 10.81
C ASN A 257 -1.12 6.15 11.86
N THR A 258 -1.31 5.71 13.10
CA THR A 258 -0.34 5.97 14.18
C THR A 258 1.02 5.32 13.87
N TYR A 259 1.01 4.21 13.11
CA TYR A 259 2.23 3.48 12.73
C TYR A 259 3.24 4.33 11.95
N LYS A 260 2.79 5.21 11.04
CA LYS A 260 3.65 6.15 10.29
C LYS A 260 4.23 7.24 11.18
N ARG A 261 3.52 7.64 12.24
CA ARG A 261 3.95 8.68 13.20
C ARG A 261 5.03 8.17 14.16
N LEU A 262 4.98 6.90 14.54
CA LEU A 262 5.96 6.29 15.44
C LEU A 262 7.26 6.00 14.68
N LYS A 263 8.38 6.56 15.15
CA LYS A 263 9.67 6.46 14.44
C LYS A 263 10.40 5.17 14.78
N THR A 264 10.42 4.79 16.05
CA THR A 264 11.22 3.64 16.50
C THR A 264 10.38 2.36 16.57
N MET A 265 11.03 1.22 16.34
CA MET A 265 10.39 -0.09 16.48
C MET A 265 9.92 -0.33 17.93
N MET A 266 10.69 0.14 18.92
CA MET A 266 10.33 0.03 20.33
C MET A 266 9.04 0.78 20.68
N GLU A 267 8.87 2.00 20.17
CA GLU A 267 7.62 2.76 20.33
C GLU A 267 6.44 2.04 19.67
N LYS A 268 6.64 1.50 18.45
CA LYS A 268 5.62 0.73 17.73
C LYS A 268 5.18 -0.49 18.53
N LEU A 269 6.13 -1.26 19.05
CA LEU A 269 5.84 -2.43 19.87
C LEU A 269 5.13 -2.05 21.17
N ARG A 270 5.59 -1.02 21.89
CA ARG A 270 4.91 -0.53 23.10
C ARG A 270 3.48 -0.08 22.80
N SER A 271 3.27 0.65 21.72
CA SER A 271 1.94 1.12 21.32
C SER A 271 1.03 -0.06 20.95
N GLN A 272 1.55 -1.06 20.23
CA GLN A 272 0.83 -2.29 19.93
C GLN A 272 0.44 -3.01 21.22
N MET A 273 1.39 -3.27 22.12
CA MET A 273 1.11 -4.00 23.35
C MET A 273 0.15 -3.25 24.28
N ARG A 274 0.25 -1.91 24.36
CA ARG A 274 -0.69 -1.06 25.10
C ARG A 274 -2.11 -1.18 24.55
N LEU A 275 -2.26 -1.18 23.23
CA LEU A 275 -3.58 -1.37 22.60
C LEU A 275 -4.13 -2.76 22.93
N MET A 276 -3.31 -3.81 22.85
CA MET A 276 -3.74 -5.18 23.16
C MET A 276 -4.19 -5.34 24.62
N GLN A 277 -3.59 -4.61 25.56
CA GLN A 277 -4.04 -4.58 26.96
C GLN A 277 -5.40 -3.93 27.16
N GLN A 278 -5.87 -3.11 26.21
CA GLN A 278 -7.13 -2.38 26.32
C GLN A 278 -8.29 -3.11 25.62
N ILE A 279 -8.00 -4.12 24.80
CA ILE A 279 -9.00 -4.84 24.01
C ILE A 279 -9.48 -6.07 24.79
N GLU A 280 -10.79 -6.16 25.01
CA GLU A 280 -11.42 -7.34 25.57
C GLU A 280 -11.32 -8.53 24.60
N GLY A 281 -10.98 -9.71 25.10
CA GLY A 281 -10.79 -10.92 24.28
C GLY A 281 -9.38 -11.14 23.73
N VAL A 282 -8.42 -10.24 24.01
CA VAL A 282 -7.02 -10.43 23.65
C VAL A 282 -6.20 -10.90 24.85
N ASP A 283 -5.63 -12.10 24.76
CA ASP A 283 -4.59 -12.54 25.71
C ASP A 283 -3.25 -11.92 25.34
N VAL A 284 -2.88 -10.89 26.09
CA VAL A 284 -1.65 -10.12 25.89
C VAL A 284 -0.40 -10.98 26.06
N LYS A 285 -0.42 -11.98 26.94
CA LYS A 285 0.73 -12.88 27.17
C LYS A 285 0.96 -13.77 25.94
N GLU A 286 -0.11 -14.31 25.37
CA GLU A 286 -0.03 -15.09 24.13
C GLU A 286 0.39 -14.24 22.93
N VAL A 287 -0.07 -12.99 22.83
CA VAL A 287 0.43 -12.05 21.80
C VAL A 287 1.93 -11.79 21.97
N ALA A 288 2.38 -11.47 23.19
CA ALA A 288 3.79 -11.24 23.48
C ALA A 288 4.66 -12.44 23.11
N LYS A 289 4.20 -13.65 23.46
CA LYS A 289 4.86 -14.92 23.12
C LYS A 289 4.94 -15.16 21.63
N LYS A 290 3.88 -14.89 20.86
CA LYS A 290 3.90 -14.99 19.39
C LYS A 290 4.87 -13.98 18.78
N VAL A 291 4.85 -12.72 19.22
CA VAL A 291 5.79 -11.68 18.75
C VAL A 291 7.23 -12.09 19.03
N LEU A 292 7.51 -12.58 20.24
CA LEU A 292 8.83 -13.01 20.64
C LEU A 292 9.32 -14.20 19.81
N SER A 293 8.50 -15.25 19.68
CA SER A 293 8.91 -16.51 19.05
C SER A 293 8.98 -16.47 17.53
N VAL A 294 7.98 -15.87 16.87
CA VAL A 294 7.85 -15.88 15.41
C VAL A 294 8.70 -14.81 14.75
N HIS A 295 8.80 -13.63 15.38
CA HIS A 295 9.50 -12.47 14.80
C HIS A 295 10.86 -12.25 15.48
N LEU A 296 10.88 -11.83 16.76
CA LEU A 296 12.12 -11.33 17.38
C LEU A 296 13.21 -12.39 17.50
N MET A 297 12.90 -13.56 18.08
CA MET A 297 13.89 -14.62 18.26
C MET A 297 14.37 -15.20 16.93
N ARG A 298 13.49 -15.27 15.94
CA ARG A 298 13.84 -15.72 14.59
C ARG A 298 14.81 -14.75 13.92
N ASP A 299 14.58 -13.45 14.06
CA ASP A 299 15.45 -12.41 13.52
C ASP A 299 16.81 -12.38 14.22
N ILE A 300 16.86 -12.45 15.56
CA ILE A 300 18.12 -12.40 16.31
C ILE A 300 19.00 -13.61 15.95
N VAL A 301 18.46 -14.82 16.04
CA VAL A 301 19.21 -16.06 15.73
C VAL A 301 19.57 -16.12 14.25
N GLY A 302 18.66 -15.70 13.36
CA GLY A 302 18.91 -15.60 11.92
C GLY A 302 20.07 -14.66 11.62
N ASN A 303 20.06 -13.45 12.18
CA ASN A 303 21.12 -12.46 11.99
C ASN A 303 22.46 -12.94 12.58
N LEU A 304 22.47 -13.61 13.74
CA LEU A 304 23.67 -14.18 14.34
C LEU A 304 24.27 -15.27 13.43
N LYS A 305 23.45 -16.18 12.91
CA LYS A 305 23.90 -17.22 11.98
C LYS A 305 24.46 -16.63 10.69
N VAL A 306 23.81 -15.61 10.13
CA VAL A 306 24.31 -14.91 8.95
C VAL A 306 25.62 -14.19 9.27
N PHE A 307 25.72 -13.51 10.41
CA PHE A 307 26.94 -12.83 10.84
C PHE A 307 28.14 -13.79 10.92
N ALA A 308 27.96 -14.97 11.51
CA ALA A 308 29.01 -15.98 11.64
C ALA A 308 29.44 -16.60 10.30
N SER A 309 28.55 -16.60 9.29
CA SER A 309 28.78 -17.24 7.98
C SER A 309 28.95 -16.26 6.81
N GLN A 310 29.00 -14.95 7.09
CA GLN A 310 28.93 -13.92 6.08
C GLN A 310 30.16 -13.86 5.17
N SER A 311 29.96 -13.25 4.00
CA SER A 311 31.03 -12.90 3.06
C SER A 311 31.48 -11.46 3.23
N PHE A 312 32.72 -11.17 2.81
CA PHE A 312 33.30 -9.83 2.83
C PHE A 312 33.11 -9.15 1.47
N ARG A 313 32.74 -7.87 1.48
CA ARG A 313 32.56 -7.06 0.26
C ARG A 313 33.59 -5.95 0.22
N CYS A 314 34.21 -5.74 -0.95
CA CYS A 314 35.05 -4.56 -1.14
C CYS A 314 34.23 -3.29 -1.34
N LYS A 315 34.52 -2.24 -0.58
CA LYS A 315 33.88 -0.91 -0.72
C LYS A 315 34.07 -0.29 -2.12
N ARG A 316 35.20 -0.58 -2.77
CA ARG A 316 35.59 0.06 -4.04
C ARG A 316 35.08 -0.68 -5.28
N CYS A 317 35.30 -2.00 -5.37
CA CYS A 317 34.96 -2.78 -6.57
C CYS A 317 33.80 -3.76 -6.39
N ASN A 318 33.15 -3.78 -5.21
CA ASN A 318 32.05 -4.69 -4.89
C ASN A 318 32.36 -6.19 -5.02
N ALA A 319 33.62 -6.58 -5.22
CA ALA A 319 34.02 -7.99 -5.22
C ALA A 319 33.69 -8.63 -3.87
N ARG A 320 33.14 -9.84 -3.92
CA ARG A 320 32.75 -10.63 -2.75
C ARG A 320 33.77 -11.73 -2.50
N PHE A 321 34.16 -11.89 -1.25
CA PHE A 321 35.11 -12.90 -0.79
C PHE A 321 34.46 -13.73 0.32
N ARG A 322 34.48 -15.06 0.19
CA ARG A 322 33.94 -15.96 1.22
C ARG A 322 34.72 -15.88 2.54
N ARG A 323 36.01 -15.56 2.48
CA ARG A 323 36.89 -15.40 3.64
C ARG A 323 37.73 -14.14 3.46
N MET A 324 38.14 -13.52 4.56
CA MET A 324 39.06 -12.38 4.52
C MET A 324 40.40 -12.84 3.91
N PRO A 325 40.88 -12.23 2.82
CA PRO A 325 42.21 -12.52 2.28
C PRO A 325 43.28 -12.21 3.34
N LEU A 326 44.34 -13.02 3.40
CA LEU A 326 45.43 -12.84 4.38
C LEU A 326 46.11 -11.47 4.31
N LYS A 327 46.09 -10.81 3.14
CA LYS A 327 46.58 -9.43 2.98
C LYS A 327 45.69 -8.36 3.63
N GLY A 328 44.53 -8.73 4.17
CA GLY A 328 43.56 -7.81 4.76
C GLY A 328 42.91 -6.83 3.77
N ARG A 329 43.19 -6.96 2.46
CA ARG A 329 42.74 -6.04 1.41
C ARG A 329 42.15 -6.81 0.22
N CYS A 330 41.34 -6.12 -0.58
CA CYS A 330 40.78 -6.68 -1.79
C CYS A 330 41.88 -7.11 -2.77
N LEU A 331 41.86 -8.39 -3.18
CA LEU A 331 42.81 -8.94 -4.14
C LEU A 331 42.71 -8.35 -5.56
N ARG A 332 41.61 -7.66 -5.90
CA ARG A 332 41.40 -7.05 -7.21
C ARG A 332 41.82 -5.59 -7.31
N CYS A 333 41.52 -4.78 -6.28
CA CYS A 333 41.69 -3.33 -6.35
C CYS A 333 42.44 -2.72 -5.16
N GLY A 334 42.91 -3.55 -4.21
CA GLY A 334 43.59 -3.10 -2.99
C GLY A 334 42.71 -2.35 -1.99
N GLY A 335 41.40 -2.20 -2.26
CA GLY A 335 40.46 -1.50 -1.40
C GLY A 335 40.12 -2.26 -0.11
N GLU A 336 39.58 -1.53 0.85
CA GLU A 336 39.12 -2.05 2.14
C GLU A 336 37.95 -3.02 1.95
N LEU A 337 37.93 -4.07 2.76
CA LEU A 337 36.88 -5.08 2.81
C LEU A 337 36.03 -4.83 4.06
N THR A 338 34.71 -4.87 3.90
CA THR A 338 33.77 -4.72 5.00
C THR A 338 32.85 -5.91 5.13
N LEU A 339 32.37 -6.10 6.36
CA LEU A 339 31.28 -7.00 6.68
C LEU A 339 29.98 -6.55 6.01
N THR A 340 29.13 -7.51 5.70
CA THR A 340 27.78 -7.26 5.18
C THR A 340 26.76 -7.10 6.28
N VAL A 341 26.98 -7.75 7.43
CA VAL A 341 26.17 -7.68 8.64
C VAL A 341 27.06 -7.24 9.78
N TYR A 342 26.62 -6.20 10.49
CA TYR A 342 27.34 -5.62 11.61
C TYR A 342 26.75 -6.08 12.94
N ARG A 343 27.57 -6.04 14.00
CA ARG A 343 27.17 -6.38 15.38
C ARG A 343 25.90 -5.68 15.83
N GLY A 344 25.78 -4.38 15.57
CA GLY A 344 24.60 -3.59 15.96
C GLY A 344 23.29 -4.12 15.38
N THR A 345 23.31 -4.79 14.22
CA THR A 345 22.12 -5.42 13.63
C THR A 345 21.68 -6.66 14.41
N VAL A 346 22.63 -7.40 14.99
CA VAL A 346 22.36 -8.60 15.79
C VAL A 346 21.83 -8.21 17.18
N GLU A 347 22.42 -7.18 17.80
CA GLU A 347 22.04 -6.73 19.15
C GLU A 347 20.73 -5.92 19.20
N LYS A 348 20.33 -5.29 18.09
CA LYS A 348 19.20 -4.33 18.00
C LYS A 348 17.91 -4.80 18.69
N TYR A 349 17.58 -6.09 18.58
CA TYR A 349 16.31 -6.63 19.08
C TYR A 349 16.42 -7.38 20.40
N LEU A 350 17.64 -7.60 20.90
CA LEU A 350 17.87 -8.38 22.11
C LEU A 350 17.29 -7.69 23.36
N GLU A 351 17.51 -6.38 23.49
CA GLU A 351 16.95 -5.60 24.60
C GLU A 351 15.42 -5.57 24.57
N VAL A 352 14.86 -5.53 23.36
CA VAL A 352 13.42 -5.50 23.15
C VAL A 352 12.78 -6.84 23.49
N ALA A 353 13.41 -7.94 23.06
CA ALA A 353 12.99 -9.29 23.40
C ALA A 353 13.00 -9.52 24.91
N ARG A 354 14.06 -9.06 25.60
CA ARG A 354 14.15 -9.12 27.06
C ARG A 354 13.05 -8.32 27.74
N TRP A 355 12.87 -7.06 27.35
CA TRP A 355 11.79 -6.21 27.90
C TRP A 355 10.42 -6.86 27.72
N LEU A 356 10.14 -7.43 26.54
CA LEU A 356 8.86 -8.08 26.25
C LEU A 356 8.64 -9.32 27.12
N ALA A 357 9.67 -10.13 27.34
CA ALA A 357 9.59 -11.32 28.18
C ALA A 357 9.35 -10.98 29.66
N GLU A 358 10.07 -9.97 30.18
CA GLU A 358 9.97 -9.52 31.57
C GLU A 358 8.64 -8.80 31.83
N ALA A 359 8.24 -7.85 30.99
CA ALA A 359 7.06 -7.01 31.20
C ALA A 359 5.74 -7.78 31.15
N TYR A 360 5.69 -8.88 30.41
CA TYR A 360 4.46 -9.68 30.20
C TYR A 360 4.53 -11.07 30.84
N GLY A 361 5.57 -11.36 31.63
CA GLY A 361 5.69 -12.61 32.38
C GLY A 361 5.62 -13.86 31.49
N ILE A 362 6.37 -13.85 30.38
CA ILE A 362 6.49 -14.99 29.46
C ILE A 362 7.24 -16.13 30.17
N GLU A 363 6.92 -17.39 29.82
CA GLU A 363 7.45 -18.60 30.45
C GLU A 363 8.99 -18.66 30.47
N ASP A 364 9.53 -19.33 31.50
CA ASP A 364 10.98 -19.43 31.77
C ASP A 364 11.79 -19.91 30.58
N TYR A 365 11.23 -20.82 29.77
CA TYR A 365 11.88 -21.30 28.55
C TYR A 365 12.32 -20.14 27.64
N TYR A 366 11.46 -19.15 27.43
CA TYR A 366 11.77 -18.02 26.55
C TYR A 366 12.78 -17.07 27.19
N GLN A 367 12.68 -16.85 28.51
CA GLN A 367 13.64 -16.03 29.25
C GLN A 367 15.04 -16.65 29.21
N GLN A 368 15.15 -17.95 29.46
CA GLN A 368 16.38 -18.73 29.36
C GLN A 368 16.94 -18.69 27.93
N ARG A 369 16.08 -18.83 26.92
CA ARG A 369 16.49 -18.78 25.52
C ARG A 369 17.07 -17.41 25.13
N ILE A 370 16.48 -16.31 25.60
CA ILE A 370 17.02 -14.96 25.40
C ILE A 370 18.38 -14.83 26.08
N ALA A 371 18.52 -15.32 27.31
CA ALA A 371 19.77 -15.28 28.06
C ALA A 371 20.89 -16.10 27.36
N LEU A 372 20.56 -17.27 26.84
CA LEU A 372 21.49 -18.10 26.06
C LEU A 372 21.96 -17.36 24.80
N VAL A 373 21.04 -16.82 24.00
CA VAL A 373 21.39 -16.07 22.78
C VAL A 373 22.22 -14.83 23.12
N LYS A 374 21.94 -14.14 24.23
CA LYS A 374 22.78 -13.04 24.71
C LYS A 374 24.20 -13.52 24.99
N SER A 375 24.36 -14.63 25.70
CA SER A 375 25.67 -15.18 26.05
C SER A 375 26.46 -15.63 24.80
N GLU A 376 25.78 -16.18 23.80
CA GLU A 376 26.37 -16.54 22.51
C GLU A 376 26.87 -15.30 21.76
N ILE A 377 26.05 -14.25 21.71
CA ILE A 377 26.44 -12.96 21.11
C ILE A 377 27.69 -12.42 21.82
N GLU A 378 27.67 -12.34 23.15
CA GLU A 378 28.81 -11.84 23.93
C GLU A 378 30.08 -12.67 23.71
N SER A 379 29.97 -13.98 23.58
CA SER A 379 31.08 -14.88 23.28
C SER A 379 31.66 -14.65 21.88
N VAL A 380 30.81 -14.52 20.86
CA VAL A 380 31.22 -14.25 19.48
C VAL A 380 31.94 -12.90 19.35
N PHE A 381 31.53 -11.90 20.12
CA PHE A 381 32.11 -10.56 20.10
C PHE A 381 33.14 -10.30 21.21
N ALA A 382 33.49 -11.30 22.02
CA ALA A 382 34.39 -11.12 23.17
C ALA A 382 35.80 -10.65 22.77
N SER A 383 36.28 -11.05 21.59
CA SER A 383 37.60 -10.68 21.07
C SER A 383 37.69 -9.23 20.59
N GLU A 384 36.59 -8.62 20.09
CA GLU A 384 36.59 -7.20 19.66
C GLU A 384 36.71 -6.22 20.84
N LYS A 385 36.22 -6.60 22.03
CA LYS A 385 36.33 -5.76 23.24
C LYS A 385 37.77 -5.59 23.72
N ALA A 386 38.67 -6.53 23.41
CA ALA A 386 40.05 -6.48 23.85
C ALA A 386 40.91 -5.46 23.09
N GLU A 387 40.55 -5.11 21.85
CA GLU A 387 41.34 -4.21 20.99
C GLU A 387 40.82 -2.76 20.95
N GLY A 388 39.53 -2.51 21.27
CA GLY A 388 38.91 -1.18 21.15
C GLY A 388 38.49 -0.48 22.45
N GLU A 389 38.36 -1.18 23.56
CA GLU A 389 37.93 -0.62 24.85
C GLU A 389 38.93 -0.98 25.95
N ALA A 390 39.94 -0.14 26.14
CA ALA A 390 40.45 0.06 27.50
C ALA A 390 39.24 0.49 28.35
N ARG A 391 38.72 -0.46 29.16
CA ARG A 391 37.53 -0.35 30.02
C ARG A 391 37.27 1.09 30.47
N LYS A 392 36.27 1.75 29.89
CA LYS A 392 35.64 2.92 30.52
C LYS A 392 34.81 2.41 31.68
N VAL A 393 35.45 2.25 32.84
CA VAL A 393 34.76 1.97 34.10
C VAL A 393 33.91 3.19 34.44
N ARG A 394 32.61 3.00 34.67
CA ARG A 394 31.74 4.11 35.09
C ARG A 394 31.89 4.25 36.60
N LEU A 395 31.92 5.49 37.08
CA LEU A 395 32.11 5.79 38.51
C LEU A 395 31.00 5.18 39.40
N THR A 396 29.86 4.84 38.82
CA THR A 396 28.75 4.13 39.47
C THR A 396 29.02 2.66 39.74
N ASP A 397 30.06 2.07 39.14
CA ASP A 397 30.41 0.66 39.37
C ASP A 397 31.20 0.48 40.69
N PHE A 398 31.51 1.58 41.38
CA PHE A 398 32.25 1.64 42.66
C PHE A 398 31.43 2.19 43.84
N LEU A 399 30.16 2.53 43.63
CA LEU A 399 29.20 2.91 44.66
C LEU A 399 28.16 1.80 44.80
#